data_AF-A0A0K9P7D8-F1
#
_entry.id   AF-A0A0K9P7D8-F1
#
_cell.length_a   1.000
_cell.length_b   1.000
_cell.length_c   1.000
_cell.angle_alpha   90.00
_cell.angle_beta   90.00
_cell.angle_gamma   90.00
#
_symmetry.space_group_name_H-M   'P 1'
#
loop_
_entity.id
_entity.type
_entity.pdbx_description
1 polymer ?
#
loop_
_entity_poly.entity_id
_entity_poly.type
_entity_poly.pdbx_seq_one_letter_code
_entity_poly.pdbx_strand_id
1 'polypeptide(L)'
;MNTVCQVCGVGNNPEDLILCTICKNAAQHSYCCGFHKIPKKDENVVWSCEQCVPIIIRKIDPSSAPNATRTGTGTSSHRLDKSVTHRLLQKPRHLADYASMPYLTGYYGSLIEHADHPFTTSRTEWEHLTAQTESNLNAVAMDLSLRLVAVAKARIARRIGSKSNTKLEGLTQERNELAERVLHLEGKMKECHERMAAWQAAFEGLESQYTTLEIDHRNCMSNYKLLENSFNELKLAHGNCDGRYKTLLKEYADSEEVHRKRSATAAVEWKRMKIGCFHNGMKHEREMCNLVYPSLLNMIVPRSEAEWERWRKYGTPVKHPLIGALISEFPGHYYLD
;
A
#
# COMPACT_ATOMS: atom_id res chain seq x y z
N MET A 1 1.00 9.54 -34.49
CA MET A 1 2.10 9.27 -33.53
C MET A 1 2.17 7.77 -33.38
N ASN A 2 3.32 7.15 -33.68
CA ASN A 2 3.50 5.71 -33.43
C ASN A 2 3.74 5.54 -31.93
N THR A 3 2.69 5.19 -31.20
CA THR A 3 2.79 4.87 -29.77
C THR A 3 3.52 3.54 -29.64
N VAL A 4 4.71 3.56 -29.04
CA VAL A 4 5.50 2.35 -28.76
C VAL A 4 5.32 1.95 -27.28
N CYS A 5 5.46 0.67 -26.98
CA CYS A 5 5.44 0.21 -25.60
C CYS A 5 6.64 0.76 -24.83
N GLN A 6 6.38 1.41 -23.68
CA GLN A 6 7.44 2.03 -22.87
C GLN A 6 8.38 1.01 -22.18
N VAL A 7 7.96 -0.26 -22.06
CA VAL A 7 8.74 -1.31 -21.40
C VAL A 7 9.62 -2.04 -22.40
N CYS A 8 9.05 -2.54 -23.49
CA CYS A 8 9.79 -3.33 -24.47
C CYS A 8 10.30 -2.52 -25.68
N GLY A 9 9.86 -1.28 -25.86
CA GLY A 9 10.24 -0.41 -26.99
C GLY A 9 9.64 -0.82 -28.34
N VAL A 10 8.87 -1.91 -28.39
CA VAL A 10 8.29 -2.46 -29.63
C VAL A 10 6.97 -1.75 -29.95
N GLY A 11 6.79 -1.39 -31.24
CA GLY A 11 5.56 -0.80 -31.78
C GLY A 11 4.66 -1.78 -32.55
N ASN A 12 5.05 -3.06 -32.62
CA ASN A 12 4.26 -4.11 -33.25
C ASN A 12 3.07 -4.51 -32.34
N ASN A 13 1.98 -4.96 -32.95
CA ASN A 13 0.71 -5.34 -32.31
C ASN A 13 0.05 -4.18 -31.53
N PRO A 14 -0.39 -3.12 -32.22
CA PRO A 14 -1.04 -1.98 -31.58
C PRO A 14 -2.35 -2.33 -30.86
N GLU A 15 -3.00 -3.43 -31.24
CA GLU A 15 -4.18 -3.99 -30.59
C GLU A 15 -3.93 -4.47 -29.15
N ASP A 16 -2.69 -4.82 -28.79
CA ASP A 16 -2.33 -5.27 -27.45
C ASP A 16 -1.82 -4.12 -26.55
N LEU A 17 -1.75 -2.89 -27.08
CA LEU A 17 -1.32 -1.71 -26.33
C LEU A 17 -2.45 -1.18 -25.46
N ILE A 18 -2.21 -1.18 -24.15
CA ILE A 18 -3.04 -0.52 -23.17
C ILE A 18 -2.53 0.92 -23.00
N LEU A 19 -3.39 1.88 -23.30
CA LEU A 19 -3.09 3.31 -23.14
C LEU A 19 -3.42 3.76 -21.71
N CYS A 20 -2.58 4.64 -21.17
CA CYS A 20 -2.82 5.27 -19.88
C CYS A 20 -4.18 6.01 -19.92
N THR A 21 -5.07 5.66 -19.02
CA THR A 21 -6.42 6.25 -18.93
C THR A 21 -6.40 7.75 -18.67
N ILE A 22 -5.33 8.26 -18.03
CA ILE A 22 -5.18 9.66 -17.65
C ILE A 22 -4.52 10.47 -18.77
N CYS A 23 -3.26 10.16 -19.11
CA CYS A 23 -2.49 11.01 -20.03
C CYS A 23 -2.62 10.63 -21.50
N LYS A 24 -3.06 9.40 -21.82
CA LYS A 24 -3.13 8.82 -23.18
C LYS A 24 -1.82 8.83 -23.98
N ASN A 25 -0.74 9.36 -23.41
CA ASN A 25 0.58 9.48 -24.04
C ASN A 25 1.49 8.28 -23.75
N ALA A 26 1.21 7.56 -22.67
CA ALA A 26 1.93 6.35 -22.30
C ALA A 26 1.15 5.11 -22.77
N ALA A 27 1.88 4.14 -23.33
CA ALA A 27 1.36 2.85 -23.75
C ALA A 27 2.28 1.73 -23.21
N GLN A 28 1.68 0.63 -22.78
CA GLN A 28 2.38 -0.62 -22.51
C GLN A 28 1.58 -1.78 -23.09
N HIS A 29 2.25 -2.83 -23.55
CA HIS A 29 1.55 -4.06 -23.92
C HIS A 29 0.91 -4.71 -22.69
N SER A 30 -0.23 -5.35 -22.87
CA SER A 30 -0.93 -6.11 -21.82
C SER A 30 0.00 -7.07 -21.07
N TYR A 31 0.84 -7.81 -21.78
CA TYR A 31 1.82 -8.73 -21.19
C TYR A 31 2.97 -8.00 -20.47
N CYS A 32 3.35 -6.79 -20.89
CA CYS A 32 4.35 -5.96 -20.20
C CYS A 32 3.83 -5.38 -18.89
N CYS A 33 2.51 -5.18 -18.76
CA CYS A 33 1.85 -4.78 -17.52
C CYS A 33 1.64 -5.95 -16.53
N GLY A 34 2.06 -7.18 -16.87
CA GLY A 34 1.81 -8.37 -16.04
C GLY A 34 0.41 -8.95 -16.19
N PHE A 35 -0.38 -8.54 -17.18
CA PHE A 35 -1.63 -9.22 -17.49
C PHE A 35 -1.34 -10.54 -18.20
N HIS A 36 -1.50 -11.65 -17.48
CA HIS A 36 -1.35 -13.00 -18.05
C HIS A 36 -2.50 -13.41 -18.98
N LYS A 37 -3.58 -12.62 -19.04
CA LYS A 37 -4.70 -12.79 -19.97
C LYS A 37 -4.94 -11.49 -20.72
N ILE A 38 -4.93 -11.57 -22.04
CA ILE A 38 -5.30 -10.44 -22.90
C ILE A 38 -6.78 -10.13 -22.63
N PRO A 39 -7.12 -8.91 -22.19
CA PRO A 39 -8.50 -8.48 -21.98
C PRO A 39 -9.32 -8.72 -23.25
N LYS A 40 -10.57 -9.20 -23.10
CA LYS A 40 -11.46 -9.36 -24.26
C LYS A 40 -11.77 -7.97 -24.84
N LYS A 41 -12.11 -7.89 -26.14
CA LYS A 41 -12.36 -6.61 -26.86
C LYS A 41 -13.39 -5.68 -26.20
N ASP A 42 -14.25 -6.19 -25.32
CA ASP A 42 -15.31 -5.44 -24.65
C ASP A 42 -15.00 -5.13 -23.17
N GLU A 43 -13.85 -5.53 -22.64
CA GLU A 43 -13.46 -5.27 -21.25
C GLU A 43 -12.74 -3.92 -21.13
N ASN A 44 -13.33 -2.98 -20.40
CA ASN A 44 -12.70 -1.70 -20.08
C ASN A 44 -11.55 -1.89 -19.09
N VAL A 45 -10.32 -1.87 -19.58
CA VAL A 45 -9.12 -2.01 -18.75
C VAL A 45 -8.68 -0.64 -18.26
N VAL A 46 -8.71 -0.44 -16.94
CA VAL A 46 -8.21 0.78 -16.31
C VAL A 46 -6.74 0.60 -15.95
N TRP A 47 -5.86 1.28 -16.70
CA TRP A 47 -4.43 1.32 -16.42
C TRP A 47 -3.94 2.78 -16.37
N SER A 48 -2.94 3.05 -15.53
CA SER A 48 -2.31 4.36 -15.38
C SER A 48 -0.79 4.21 -15.34
N CYS A 49 -0.08 5.03 -16.10
CA CYS A 49 1.38 5.01 -16.09
C CYS A 49 1.94 5.56 -14.77
N GLU A 50 3.20 5.24 -14.48
CA GLU A 50 3.90 5.62 -13.24
C GLU A 50 3.89 7.13 -12.97
N GLN A 51 3.92 7.96 -14.01
CA GLN A 51 3.82 9.42 -13.89
C GLN A 51 2.41 9.90 -13.48
N CYS A 52 1.38 9.11 -13.80
CA CYS A 52 -0.02 9.43 -13.50
C CYS A 52 -0.53 8.78 -12.21
N VAL A 53 0.12 7.73 -11.69
CA VAL A 53 -0.25 7.08 -10.40
C VAL A 53 -0.35 8.08 -9.24
N PRO A 54 0.58 9.04 -9.04
CA PRO A 54 0.47 10.01 -7.95
C PRO A 54 -0.75 10.93 -8.03
N ILE A 55 -1.34 11.11 -9.22
CA ILE A 55 -2.52 11.96 -9.44
C ILE A 55 -3.79 11.26 -8.94
N ILE A 56 -3.86 9.93 -9.04
CA ILE A 56 -4.99 9.14 -8.54
C ILE A 56 -5.01 9.15 -7.03
N ILE A 57 -3.85 8.94 -6.40
CA ILE A 57 -3.73 8.91 -4.94
C ILE A 57 -4.12 10.26 -4.31
N ARG A 58 -3.93 11.38 -5.03
CA ARG A 58 -4.35 12.72 -4.57
C ARG A 58 -5.83 13.04 -4.78
N LYS A 59 -6.55 12.30 -5.61
CA LYS A 59 -7.99 12.51 -5.87
C LYS A 59 -8.90 11.58 -5.08
N ILE A 60 -8.34 10.51 -4.50
CA ILE A 60 -9.06 9.70 -3.52
C ILE A 60 -8.89 10.43 -2.19
N ASP A 61 -9.84 11.29 -1.86
CA ASP A 61 -9.90 11.89 -0.53
C ASP A 61 -9.85 10.76 0.52
N PRO A 62 -8.90 10.77 1.46
CA PRO A 62 -8.85 9.79 2.53
C PRO A 62 -10.04 9.88 3.52
N SER A 63 -11.03 10.76 3.27
CA SER A 63 -12.21 10.92 4.12
C SER A 63 -13.38 9.98 3.80
N SER A 64 -13.36 9.27 2.67
CA SER A 64 -14.41 8.30 2.32
C SER A 64 -14.06 6.89 2.79
N ALA A 65 -14.00 6.70 4.11
CA ALA A 65 -14.14 5.37 4.70
C ALA A 65 -15.63 4.96 4.68
N PRO A 66 -15.98 3.68 4.45
CA PRO A 66 -17.37 3.25 4.38
C PRO A 66 -17.96 3.19 5.79
N ASN A 67 -18.69 4.23 6.20
CA ASN A 67 -19.59 4.12 7.34
C ASN A 67 -20.92 3.51 6.91
N ALA A 68 -21.27 2.44 7.64
CA ALA A 68 -22.50 1.70 7.50
C ALA A 68 -23.74 2.60 7.69
N THR A 69 -24.76 2.31 6.86
CA THR A 69 -26.19 2.44 7.14
C THR A 69 -26.71 3.82 7.61
N ARG A 70 -27.29 4.61 6.69
CA ARG A 70 -28.66 5.14 6.84
C ARG A 70 -29.17 5.85 5.59
N THR A 71 -30.40 5.48 5.26
CA THR A 71 -31.35 6.11 4.34
C THR A 71 -31.59 7.58 4.67
N GLY A 72 -31.54 8.45 3.65
CA GLY A 72 -31.93 9.85 3.77
C GLY A 72 -31.87 10.59 2.44
N THR A 73 -33.03 10.78 1.82
CA THR A 73 -33.31 11.65 0.67
C THR A 73 -32.96 13.11 0.95
N GLY A 74 -32.30 13.80 0.02
CA GLY A 74 -32.09 15.25 0.13
C GLY A 74 -31.35 15.84 -1.07
N THR A 75 -32.06 16.68 -1.81
CA THR A 75 -31.66 17.48 -2.98
C THR A 75 -30.71 18.64 -2.67
N SER A 76 -29.99 19.07 -3.73
CA SER A 76 -29.65 20.47 -4.08
C SER A 76 -28.16 20.89 -3.99
N SER A 77 -27.64 21.27 -5.16
CA SER A 77 -26.94 22.52 -5.51
C SER A 77 -25.99 23.17 -4.49
N HIS A 78 -24.72 23.36 -4.85
CA HIS A 78 -24.16 24.72 -4.98
C HIS A 78 -22.82 24.77 -5.74
N ARG A 79 -22.67 25.91 -6.41
CA ARG A 79 -21.64 26.40 -7.34
C ARG A 79 -20.66 27.31 -6.57
N LEU A 80 -19.48 27.58 -7.18
CA LEU A 80 -18.52 28.73 -7.02
C LEU A 80 -17.12 28.30 -6.52
N ASP A 81 -16.09 28.39 -7.37
CA ASP A 81 -15.21 29.55 -7.71
C ASP A 81 -14.08 29.75 -6.68
N LYS A 82 -12.81 29.51 -7.02
CA LYS A 82 -11.88 30.44 -7.70
C LYS A 82 -11.84 31.84 -7.10
N SER A 83 -10.81 32.13 -6.31
CA SER A 83 -10.18 33.45 -6.32
C SER A 83 -8.72 33.40 -5.87
N VAL A 84 -7.86 33.67 -6.84
CA VAL A 84 -6.46 34.10 -6.72
C VAL A 84 -6.46 35.56 -6.27
N THR A 85 -5.65 35.92 -5.28
CA THR A 85 -5.36 37.32 -4.96
C THR A 85 -3.86 37.59 -5.04
N HIS A 86 -3.43 38.19 -6.15
CA HIS A 86 -2.21 39.00 -6.22
C HIS A 86 -2.53 40.41 -5.74
N ARG A 87 -1.78 40.95 -4.77
CA ARG A 87 -1.88 42.34 -4.31
C ARG A 87 -0.65 43.12 -4.76
N LEU A 88 -0.91 44.19 -5.50
CA LEU A 88 0.03 45.11 -6.13
C LEU A 88 0.67 46.06 -5.12
N LEU A 89 1.96 46.32 -5.33
CA LEU A 89 2.74 47.42 -4.77
C LEU A 89 2.23 48.77 -5.30
N GLN A 90 1.94 49.71 -4.41
CA GLN A 90 1.80 51.14 -4.74
C GLN A 90 2.90 51.94 -4.01
N LYS A 91 3.67 52.69 -4.79
CA LYS A 91 4.59 53.75 -4.33
C LYS A 91 3.78 55.05 -4.10
N PRO A 92 4.16 55.89 -3.12
CA PRO A 92 3.78 57.29 -3.12
C PRO A 92 4.82 58.16 -3.85
N ARG A 93 4.33 59.14 -4.62
CA ARG A 93 5.09 60.24 -5.22
C ARG A 93 4.80 61.56 -4.47
N HIS A 94 5.78 62.47 -4.61
CA HIS A 94 5.72 63.92 -4.57
C HIS A 94 5.72 64.66 -3.21
N LEU A 95 6.93 65.10 -2.85
CA LEU A 95 7.23 66.34 -2.15
C LEU A 95 7.53 67.42 -3.20
N ALA A 96 6.67 68.42 -3.33
CA ALA A 96 6.98 69.72 -3.94
C ALA A 96 5.83 70.67 -3.61
N ASP A 97 5.93 71.38 -2.48
CA ASP A 97 5.16 72.59 -2.18
C ASP A 97 5.80 73.29 -0.97
N TYR A 98 6.78 74.15 -1.23
CA TYR A 98 7.26 75.15 -0.26
C TYR A 98 7.89 76.31 -1.04
N ALA A 99 7.04 77.15 -1.63
CA ALA A 99 7.45 78.41 -2.23
C ALA A 99 6.30 79.42 -2.20
N SER A 100 5.89 79.86 -1.01
CA SER A 100 5.02 81.04 -0.85
C SER A 100 4.79 81.36 0.63
N MET A 101 5.55 82.32 1.17
CA MET A 101 5.14 83.10 2.35
C MET A 101 5.79 84.49 2.27
N PRO A 102 5.01 85.55 1.95
CA PRO A 102 5.47 86.92 1.83
C PRO A 102 5.07 87.72 3.07
N TYR A 103 5.96 87.86 4.05
CA TYR A 103 5.82 88.87 5.10
C TYR A 103 7.22 89.31 5.51
N LEU A 104 7.56 90.56 5.17
CA LEU A 104 8.57 91.46 5.79
C LEU A 104 9.14 92.45 4.74
N THR A 105 8.27 93.10 3.98
CA THR A 105 8.58 94.35 3.25
C THR A 105 7.51 95.35 3.60
N GLY A 106 7.75 96.15 4.63
CA GLY A 106 6.80 97.17 5.05
C GLY A 106 7.17 97.76 6.40
N TYR A 107 8.34 98.41 6.50
CA TYR A 107 8.63 99.39 7.55
C TYR A 107 9.91 100.19 7.23
N TYR A 108 9.97 100.80 6.06
CA TYR A 108 10.91 101.90 5.77
C TYR A 108 10.20 102.87 4.83
N GLY A 109 9.58 103.90 5.41
CA GLY A 109 8.84 104.89 4.63
C GLY A 109 7.87 105.68 5.50
N SER A 110 8.40 106.48 6.42
CA SER A 110 7.78 107.70 6.97
C SER A 110 8.62 108.20 8.14
N LEU A 111 9.64 109.01 7.84
CA LEU A 111 10.30 109.95 8.76
C LEU A 111 11.32 110.78 7.96
N ILE A 112 10.82 111.52 6.98
CA ILE A 112 11.48 112.72 6.44
C ILE A 112 10.37 113.74 6.31
N GLU A 113 10.06 114.43 7.40
CA GLU A 113 9.44 115.77 7.41
C GLU A 113 9.35 116.20 8.87
N HIS A 114 9.87 117.40 9.15
CA HIS A 114 9.96 118.10 10.46
C HIS A 114 11.26 117.92 11.24
N ALA A 115 12.25 118.80 10.97
CA ALA A 115 13.17 119.32 11.98
C ALA A 115 13.84 120.64 11.52
N ASP A 116 13.06 121.70 11.30
CA ASP A 116 13.57 123.08 11.33
C ASP A 116 13.48 123.60 12.77
N HIS A 117 14.42 123.20 13.63
CA HIS A 117 14.67 123.86 14.92
C HIS A 117 16.18 123.91 15.20
N PRO A 118 16.75 125.09 15.51
CA PRO A 118 18.17 125.23 15.84
C PRO A 118 18.43 124.68 17.25
N PHE A 119 18.88 123.43 17.33
CA PHE A 119 19.46 122.88 18.55
C PHE A 119 20.85 123.48 18.77
N THR A 120 20.95 124.41 19.72
CA THR A 120 22.23 124.77 20.35
C THR A 120 22.54 123.72 21.42
N THR A 121 22.83 122.49 21.01
CA THR A 121 23.52 121.52 21.87
C THR A 121 24.96 121.42 21.41
N SER A 122 25.88 121.54 22.37
CA SER A 122 27.30 121.56 22.08
C SER A 122 27.71 120.24 21.41
N ARG A 123 28.65 120.30 20.45
CA ARG A 123 29.18 119.14 19.73
C ARG A 123 29.58 117.97 20.65
N THR A 124 30.03 118.29 21.86
CA THR A 124 30.39 117.33 22.91
C THR A 124 29.20 116.55 23.48
N GLU A 125 28.01 117.13 23.55
CA GLU A 125 26.79 116.40 23.99
C GLU A 125 26.27 115.44 22.92
N TRP A 126 26.39 115.83 21.65
CA TRP A 126 26.05 114.96 20.52
C TRP A 126 27.01 113.77 20.40
N GLU A 127 28.31 114.00 20.60
CA GLU A 127 29.32 112.94 20.64
C GLU A 127 29.08 111.99 21.84
N HIS A 128 28.62 112.49 22.99
CA HIS A 128 28.28 111.65 24.15
C HIS A 128 26.98 110.85 23.95
N LEU A 129 25.94 111.44 23.34
CA LEU A 129 24.69 110.75 23.03
C LEU A 129 24.88 109.70 21.94
N THR A 130 25.67 110.00 20.89
CA THR A 130 26.00 109.02 19.85
C THR A 130 26.81 107.87 20.42
N ALA A 131 27.85 108.14 21.23
CA ALA A 131 28.61 107.09 21.92
C ALA A 131 27.74 106.26 22.87
N GLN A 132 26.79 106.87 23.57
CA GLN A 132 25.85 106.16 24.44
C GLN A 132 24.85 105.31 23.65
N THR A 133 24.34 105.81 22.52
CA THR A 133 23.47 105.03 21.64
C THR A 133 24.20 103.90 20.94
N GLU A 134 25.46 104.11 20.51
CA GLU A 134 26.31 103.05 19.97
C GLU A 134 26.62 101.99 21.02
N SER A 135 26.92 102.41 22.26
CA SER A 135 27.10 101.49 23.39
C SER A 135 25.84 100.66 23.68
N ASN A 136 24.67 101.31 23.70
CA ASN A 136 23.39 100.63 23.90
C ASN A 136 23.03 99.70 22.73
N LEU A 137 23.28 100.12 21.49
CA LEU A 137 23.07 99.30 20.30
C LEU A 137 24.02 98.10 20.27
N ASN A 138 25.28 98.28 20.66
CA ASN A 138 26.25 97.20 20.79
C ASN A 138 25.86 96.23 21.91
N ALA A 139 25.35 96.72 23.05
CA ALA A 139 24.87 95.89 24.14
C ALA A 139 23.62 95.07 23.72
N VAL A 140 22.66 95.69 23.04
CA VAL A 140 21.48 95.02 22.49
C VAL A 140 21.87 94.02 21.40
N ALA A 141 22.80 94.37 20.51
CA ALA A 141 23.31 93.47 19.48
C ALA A 141 24.03 92.25 20.09
N MET A 142 24.81 92.44 21.16
CA MET A 142 25.44 91.34 21.88
C MET A 142 24.40 90.44 22.57
N ASP A 143 23.41 90.99 23.28
CA ASP A 143 22.33 90.19 23.89
C ASP A 143 21.52 89.41 22.83
N LEU A 144 21.19 90.05 21.70
CA LEU A 144 20.50 89.39 20.60
C LEU A 144 21.34 88.25 20.00
N SER A 145 22.64 88.46 19.83
CA SER A 145 23.57 87.44 19.32
C SER A 145 23.67 86.24 20.27
N LEU A 146 23.73 86.48 21.58
CA LEU A 146 23.75 85.43 22.61
C LEU A 146 22.45 84.63 22.63
N ARG A 147 21.30 85.30 22.54
CA ARG A 147 19.98 84.64 22.45
C ARG A 147 19.84 83.82 21.18
N LEU A 148 20.29 84.33 20.04
CA LEU A 148 20.27 83.60 18.77
C LEU A 148 21.15 82.34 18.81
N VAL A 149 22.35 82.43 19.40
CA VAL A 149 23.24 81.28 19.61
C VAL A 149 22.60 80.27 20.56
N ALA A 150 21.96 80.71 21.64
CA ALA A 150 21.27 79.83 22.58
C ALA A 150 20.09 79.09 21.90
N VAL A 151 19.27 79.80 21.12
CA VAL A 151 18.16 79.21 20.35
C VAL A 151 18.68 78.24 19.28
N ALA A 152 19.75 78.58 18.57
CA ALA A 152 20.37 77.71 17.58
C ALA A 152 20.91 76.43 18.22
N LYS A 153 21.64 76.54 19.36
CA LYS A 153 22.10 75.39 20.13
C LYS A 153 20.94 74.51 20.60
N ALA A 154 19.87 75.10 21.15
CA ALA A 154 18.69 74.36 21.61
C ALA A 154 17.93 73.67 20.45
N ARG A 155 17.93 74.26 19.26
CA ARG A 155 17.28 73.70 18.07
C ARG A 155 18.10 72.56 17.47
N ILE A 156 19.43 72.69 17.44
CA ILE A 156 20.36 71.62 17.03
C ILE A 156 20.25 70.43 17.99
N ALA A 157 20.29 70.67 19.31
CA ALA A 157 20.16 69.62 20.33
C ALA A 157 18.83 68.85 20.20
N ARG A 158 17.70 69.55 20.03
CA ARG A 158 16.39 68.91 19.78
C ARG A 158 16.36 68.10 18.49
N ARG A 159 16.97 68.58 17.41
CA ARG A 159 16.98 67.88 16.11
C ARG A 159 17.87 66.63 16.14
N ILE A 160 18.99 66.68 16.87
CA ILE A 160 19.86 65.52 17.09
C ILE A 160 19.13 64.50 17.97
N GLY A 161 18.55 64.92 19.09
CA GLY A 161 17.79 64.04 19.99
C GLY A 161 16.58 63.39 19.33
N SER A 162 15.82 64.13 18.51
CA SER A 162 14.69 63.61 17.74
C SER A 162 15.11 62.56 16.71
N LYS A 163 16.17 62.82 15.92
CA LYS A 163 16.67 61.86 14.93
C LYS A 163 17.28 60.62 15.56
N SER A 164 17.96 60.77 16.70
CA SER A 164 18.51 59.62 17.42
C SER A 164 17.40 58.76 18.03
N ASN A 165 16.33 59.37 18.55
CA ASN A 165 15.24 58.63 19.18
C ASN A 165 14.43 57.82 18.15
N THR A 166 14.09 58.40 16.99
CA THR A 166 13.38 57.66 15.93
C THR A 166 14.22 56.53 15.34
N LYS A 167 15.54 56.72 15.22
CA LYS A 167 16.47 55.66 14.80
C LYS A 167 16.55 54.53 15.83
N LEU A 168 16.57 54.87 17.12
CA LEU A 168 16.59 53.89 18.21
C LEU A 168 15.28 53.09 18.27
N GLU A 169 14.13 53.76 18.10
CA GLU A 169 12.81 53.11 18.01
C GLU A 169 12.74 52.15 16.82
N GLY A 170 13.22 52.57 15.64
CA GLY A 170 13.30 51.71 14.45
C GLY A 170 14.18 50.48 14.65
N LEU A 171 15.38 50.64 15.21
CA LEU A 171 16.26 49.52 15.54
C LEU A 171 15.65 48.58 16.60
N THR A 172 14.91 49.13 17.55
CA THR A 172 14.21 48.33 18.57
C THR A 172 13.09 47.49 17.94
N GLN A 173 12.34 48.07 16.99
CA GLN A 173 11.35 47.35 16.22
C GLN A 173 11.99 46.23 15.37
N GLU A 174 13.03 46.54 14.60
CA GLU A 174 13.77 45.54 13.81
C GLU A 174 14.31 44.40 14.69
N ARG A 175 14.86 44.72 15.87
CA ARG A 175 15.31 43.72 16.84
C ARG A 175 14.16 42.82 17.30
N ASN A 176 12.99 43.38 17.59
CA ASN A 176 11.83 42.61 18.03
C ASN A 176 11.29 41.71 16.89
N GLU A 177 11.21 42.23 15.66
CA GLU A 177 10.82 41.44 14.48
C GLU A 177 11.80 40.30 14.21
N LEU A 178 13.11 40.56 14.36
CA LEU A 178 14.13 39.52 14.24
C LEU A 178 14.00 38.48 15.37
N ALA A 179 13.73 38.89 16.61
CA ALA A 179 13.52 37.97 17.73
C ALA A 179 12.31 37.07 17.50
N GLU A 180 11.19 37.60 17.01
CA GLU A 180 10.01 36.81 16.65
C GLU A 180 10.29 35.81 15.53
N ARG A 181 11.05 36.23 14.50
CA ARG A 181 11.46 35.33 13.41
C ARG A 181 12.37 34.20 13.90
N VAL A 182 13.28 34.47 14.84
CA VAL A 182 14.15 33.45 15.44
C VAL A 182 13.30 32.43 16.21
N LEU A 183 12.40 32.89 17.09
CA LEU A 183 11.51 32.00 17.84
C LEU A 183 10.64 31.12 16.92
N HIS A 184 10.14 31.68 15.82
CA HIS A 184 9.38 30.91 14.82
C HIS A 184 10.23 29.85 14.11
N LEU A 185 11.46 30.19 13.74
CA LEU A 185 12.38 29.24 13.11
C LEU A 185 12.80 28.13 14.06
N GLU A 186 13.05 28.45 15.33
CA GLU A 186 13.32 27.45 16.38
C GLU A 186 12.12 26.51 16.57
N GLY A 187 10.89 27.04 16.58
CA GLY A 187 9.67 26.23 16.60
C GLY A 187 9.57 25.27 15.42
N LYS A 188 9.81 25.76 14.19
CA LYS A 188 9.84 24.91 12.98
C LYS A 188 10.96 23.89 12.99
N MET A 189 12.13 24.25 13.50
CA MET A 189 13.24 23.30 13.67
C MET A 189 12.86 22.19 14.63
N LYS A 190 12.23 22.52 15.77
CA LYS A 190 11.77 21.52 16.73
C LYS A 190 10.74 20.57 16.12
N GLU A 191 9.74 21.10 15.41
CA GLU A 191 8.76 20.30 14.67
C GLU A 191 9.43 19.37 13.64
N CYS A 192 10.43 19.88 12.91
CA CYS A 192 11.18 19.07 11.95
C CYS A 192 11.94 17.92 12.64
N HIS A 193 12.57 18.17 13.79
CA HIS A 193 13.25 17.14 14.56
C HIS A 193 12.29 16.08 15.09
N GLU A 194 11.13 16.48 15.62
CA GLU A 194 10.09 15.56 16.09
C GLU A 194 9.57 14.68 14.94
N ARG A 195 9.39 15.27 13.75
CA ARG A 195 9.01 14.51 12.54
C ARG A 195 10.10 13.54 12.09
N MET A 196 11.36 13.94 12.11
CA MET A 196 12.48 13.04 11.77
C MET A 196 12.57 11.87 12.76
N ALA A 197 12.39 12.12 14.06
CA ALA A 197 12.37 11.07 15.08
C ALA A 197 11.20 10.08 14.86
N ALA A 198 10.01 10.59 14.53
CA ALA A 198 8.86 9.74 14.21
C ALA A 198 9.10 8.88 12.95
N TRP A 199 9.75 9.45 11.93
CA TRP A 199 10.10 8.73 10.71
C TRP A 199 11.14 7.65 10.97
N GLN A 200 12.13 7.94 11.81
CA GLN A 200 13.14 6.95 12.21
C GLN A 200 12.50 5.78 12.96
N ALA A 201 11.63 6.03 13.94
CA ALA A 201 10.91 4.97 14.65
C ALA A 201 10.01 4.14 13.72
N ALA A 202 9.36 4.79 12.75
CA ALA A 202 8.55 4.08 11.75
C ALA A 202 9.42 3.19 10.84
N PHE A 203 10.61 3.65 10.46
CA PHE A 203 11.56 2.88 9.67
C PHE A 203 12.06 1.64 10.43
N GLU A 204 12.47 1.82 11.69
CA GLU A 204 12.88 0.71 12.57
C GLU A 204 11.74 -0.31 12.75
N GLY A 205 10.50 0.16 12.88
CA GLY A 205 9.31 -0.69 12.93
C GLY A 205 9.09 -1.50 11.65
N LEU A 206 9.27 -0.89 10.47
CA LEU A 206 9.17 -1.58 9.19
C LEU A 206 10.29 -2.61 8.99
N GLU A 207 11.51 -2.31 9.42
CA GLU A 207 12.64 -3.24 9.35
C GLU A 207 12.41 -4.48 10.23
N SER A 208 11.87 -4.30 11.44
CA SER A 208 11.46 -5.42 12.30
C SER A 208 10.34 -6.27 11.69
N GLN A 209 9.36 -5.65 11.02
CA GLN A 209 8.31 -6.39 10.31
C GLN A 209 8.88 -7.17 9.12
N TYR A 210 9.79 -6.57 8.35
CA TYR A 210 10.44 -7.22 7.22
C TYR A 210 11.23 -8.46 7.65
N THR A 211 12.04 -8.35 8.70
CA THR A 211 12.81 -9.48 9.24
C THR A 211 11.91 -10.61 9.74
N THR A 212 10.76 -10.28 10.36
CA THR A 212 9.75 -11.27 10.76
C THR A 212 9.17 -11.99 9.54
N LEU A 213 8.78 -11.24 8.50
CA LEU A 213 8.25 -11.81 7.27
C LEU A 213 9.27 -12.69 6.54
N GLU A 214 10.55 -12.33 6.59
CA GLU A 214 11.63 -13.12 6.00
C GLU A 214 11.80 -14.47 6.73
N ILE A 215 11.72 -14.47 8.06
CA ILE A 215 11.74 -15.70 8.87
C ILE A 215 10.53 -16.58 8.53
N ASP A 216 9.33 -16.00 8.47
CA ASP A 216 8.10 -16.72 8.14
C ASP A 216 8.16 -17.33 6.74
N HIS A 217 8.69 -16.57 5.77
CA HIS A 217 8.90 -17.08 4.41
C HIS A 217 9.86 -18.29 4.42
N ARG A 218 10.98 -18.20 5.14
CA ARG A 218 11.94 -19.30 5.25
C ARG A 218 11.32 -20.54 5.89
N ASN A 219 10.51 -20.37 6.93
CA ASN A 219 9.77 -21.45 7.58
C ASN A 219 8.76 -22.10 6.62
N CYS A 220 8.00 -21.29 5.88
CA CYS A 220 7.06 -21.77 4.87
C CYS A 220 7.76 -22.60 3.78
N MET A 221 8.92 -22.14 3.28
CA MET A 221 9.70 -22.88 2.30
C MET A 221 10.25 -24.21 2.84
N SER A 222 10.64 -24.25 4.12
CA SER A 222 11.05 -25.49 4.78
C SER A 222 9.88 -26.48 4.88
N ASN A 223 8.71 -26.01 5.30
CA ASN A 223 7.49 -26.81 5.39
C ASN A 223 7.05 -27.34 4.02
N TYR A 224 7.15 -26.53 2.97
CA TYR A 224 6.86 -26.97 1.61
C TYR A 224 7.77 -28.13 1.18
N LYS A 225 9.09 -28.05 1.45
CA LYS A 225 10.04 -29.13 1.15
C LYS A 225 9.72 -30.41 1.92
N LEU A 226 9.33 -30.29 3.20
CA LEU A 226 8.90 -31.44 4.00
C LEU A 226 7.66 -32.09 3.38
N LEU A 227 6.66 -31.29 2.99
CA LEU A 227 5.44 -31.78 2.37
C LEU A 227 5.72 -32.46 1.01
N GLU A 228 6.61 -31.90 0.21
CA GLU A 228 7.06 -32.47 -1.06
C GLU A 228 7.72 -33.84 -0.86
N ASN A 229 8.58 -33.98 0.16
CA ASN A 229 9.18 -35.27 0.51
C ASN A 229 8.12 -36.29 0.93
N SER A 230 7.19 -35.92 1.83
CA SER A 230 6.11 -36.81 2.26
C SER A 230 5.21 -37.24 1.08
N PHE A 231 4.95 -36.34 0.14
CA PHE A 231 4.20 -36.66 -1.07
C PHE A 231 4.94 -37.69 -1.95
N ASN A 232 6.25 -37.53 -2.13
CA ASN A 232 7.07 -38.48 -2.88
C ASN A 232 7.13 -39.85 -2.22
N GLU A 233 7.24 -39.91 -0.89
CA GLU A 233 7.16 -41.16 -0.13
C GLU A 233 5.82 -41.86 -0.31
N LEU A 234 4.70 -41.12 -0.22
CA LEU A 234 3.36 -41.66 -0.43
C LEU A 234 3.19 -42.20 -1.86
N LYS A 235 3.72 -41.48 -2.85
CA LYS A 235 3.70 -41.91 -4.25
C LYS A 235 4.45 -43.21 -4.47
N LEU A 236 5.61 -43.39 -3.84
CA LEU A 236 6.38 -44.63 -3.86
C LEU A 236 5.62 -45.78 -3.18
N ALA A 237 5.04 -45.52 -2.00
CA ALA A 237 4.25 -46.50 -1.27
C ALA A 237 3.04 -46.98 -2.09
N HIS A 238 2.34 -46.05 -2.74
CA HIS A 238 1.25 -46.37 -3.66
C HIS A 238 1.71 -47.26 -4.83
N GLY A 239 2.84 -46.93 -5.45
CA GLY A 239 3.43 -47.75 -6.52
C GLY A 239 3.76 -49.18 -6.06
N ASN A 240 4.27 -49.34 -4.84
CA ASN A 240 4.52 -50.66 -4.26
C ASN A 240 3.21 -51.43 -4.00
N CYS A 241 2.19 -50.79 -3.44
CA CYS A 241 0.87 -51.39 -3.24
C CYS A 241 0.23 -51.85 -4.56
N ASP A 242 0.29 -51.04 -5.62
CA ASP A 242 -0.19 -51.41 -6.96
C ASP A 242 0.57 -52.62 -7.52
N GLY A 243 1.89 -52.65 -7.35
CA GLY A 243 2.72 -53.82 -7.71
C GLY A 243 2.30 -55.09 -6.98
N ARG A 244 2.11 -55.01 -5.66
CA ARG A 244 1.64 -56.16 -4.84
C ARG A 244 0.24 -56.62 -5.25
N TYR A 245 -0.66 -55.68 -5.53
CA TYR A 245 -2.01 -55.99 -6.00
C TYR A 245 -1.97 -56.77 -7.32
N LYS A 246 -1.15 -56.35 -8.28
CA LYS A 246 -0.95 -57.07 -9.55
C LYS A 246 -0.39 -58.47 -9.35
N THR A 247 0.56 -58.65 -8.45
CA THR A 247 1.09 -59.98 -8.11
C THR A 247 0.00 -60.87 -7.52
N LEU A 248 -0.75 -60.39 -6.53
CA LEU A 248 -1.86 -61.14 -5.93
C LEU A 248 -2.93 -61.52 -6.95
N LEU A 249 -3.24 -60.62 -7.89
CA LEU A 249 -4.21 -60.88 -8.96
C LEU A 249 -3.74 -62.03 -9.85
N LYS A 250 -2.43 -62.09 -10.16
CA LYS A 250 -1.84 -63.19 -10.93
C LYS A 250 -1.87 -64.50 -10.14
N GLU A 251 -1.47 -64.48 -8.87
CA GLU A 251 -1.51 -65.67 -7.99
C GLU A 251 -2.92 -66.23 -7.87
N TYR A 252 -3.93 -65.36 -7.77
CA TYR A 252 -5.34 -65.75 -7.76
C TYR A 252 -5.76 -66.42 -9.07
N ALA A 253 -5.40 -65.83 -10.22
CA ALA A 253 -5.69 -66.43 -11.54
C ALA A 253 -5.02 -67.79 -11.73
N ASP A 254 -3.77 -67.93 -11.30
CA ASP A 254 -3.02 -69.19 -11.32
C ASP A 254 -3.66 -70.24 -10.40
N SER A 255 -4.13 -69.84 -9.21
CA SER A 255 -4.86 -70.71 -8.28
C SER A 255 -6.19 -71.18 -8.87
N GLU A 256 -6.95 -70.28 -9.49
CA GLU A 256 -8.22 -70.59 -10.16
C GLU A 256 -8.03 -71.60 -11.30
N GLU A 257 -6.96 -71.47 -12.09
CA GLU A 257 -6.58 -72.43 -13.12
C GLU A 257 -6.31 -73.83 -12.53
N VAL A 258 -5.55 -73.90 -11.44
CA VAL A 258 -5.25 -75.17 -10.75
C VAL A 258 -6.54 -75.82 -10.24
N HIS A 259 -7.43 -75.04 -9.61
CA HIS A 259 -8.73 -75.54 -9.17
C HIS A 259 -9.59 -76.04 -10.33
N ARG A 260 -9.60 -75.33 -11.46
CA ARG A 260 -10.33 -75.75 -12.67
C ARG A 260 -9.82 -77.08 -13.22
N LYS A 261 -8.49 -77.25 -13.32
CA LYS A 261 -7.86 -78.51 -13.77
C LYS A 261 -8.20 -79.67 -12.83
N ARG A 262 -8.06 -79.47 -11.51
CA ARG A 262 -8.42 -80.49 -10.51
C ARG A 262 -9.88 -80.91 -10.61
N SER A 263 -10.78 -79.95 -10.78
CA SER A 263 -12.22 -80.20 -10.92
C SER A 263 -12.54 -80.96 -12.21
N ALA A 264 -11.87 -80.65 -13.31
CA ALA A 264 -11.98 -81.39 -14.57
C ALA A 264 -11.47 -82.83 -14.44
N THR A 265 -10.33 -83.05 -13.79
CA THR A 265 -9.79 -84.40 -13.51
C THR A 265 -10.76 -85.21 -12.63
N ALA A 266 -11.27 -84.62 -11.56
CA ALA A 266 -12.25 -85.24 -10.67
C ALA A 266 -13.52 -85.67 -11.44
N ALA A 267 -14.01 -84.82 -12.34
CA ALA A 267 -15.17 -85.13 -13.17
C ALA A 267 -14.91 -86.31 -14.14
N VAL A 268 -13.70 -86.42 -14.70
CA VAL A 268 -13.30 -87.55 -15.55
C VAL A 268 -13.19 -88.84 -14.73
N GLU A 269 -12.56 -88.80 -13.56
CA GLU A 269 -12.43 -89.96 -12.66
C GLU A 269 -13.80 -90.46 -12.18
N TRP A 270 -14.70 -89.54 -11.80
CA TRP A 270 -16.07 -89.86 -11.45
C TRP A 270 -16.81 -90.59 -12.58
N LYS A 271 -16.73 -90.07 -13.81
CA LYS A 271 -17.31 -90.74 -14.99
C LYS A 271 -16.72 -92.13 -15.20
N ARG A 272 -15.40 -92.29 -15.11
CA ARG A 272 -14.72 -93.58 -15.27
C ARG A 272 -15.20 -94.61 -14.25
N MET A 273 -15.32 -94.19 -13.01
CA MET A 273 -15.76 -95.04 -11.92
C MET A 273 -17.25 -95.40 -12.05
N LYS A 274 -18.12 -94.46 -12.45
CA LYS A 274 -19.54 -94.72 -12.75
C LYS A 274 -19.69 -95.79 -13.83
N ILE A 275 -18.88 -95.72 -14.89
CA ILE A 275 -18.85 -96.74 -15.96
C ILE A 275 -18.38 -98.10 -15.41
N GLY A 276 -17.31 -98.13 -14.61
CA GLY A 276 -16.79 -99.37 -14.01
C GLY A 276 -17.81 -100.09 -13.12
N CYS A 277 -18.55 -99.34 -12.29
CA CYS A 277 -19.58 -99.91 -11.43
C CYS A 277 -20.78 -100.45 -12.21
N PHE A 278 -21.16 -99.82 -13.33
CA PHE A 278 -22.21 -100.32 -14.22
C PHE A 278 -21.84 -101.68 -14.82
N HIS A 279 -20.57 -101.87 -15.22
CA HIS A 279 -20.10 -103.14 -15.78
C HIS A 279 -20.04 -104.28 -14.75
N ASN A 280 -19.83 -103.96 -13.48
CA ASN A 280 -19.72 -104.97 -12.40
C ASN A 280 -21.08 -105.39 -11.80
N GLY A 281 -22.21 -104.96 -12.38
CA GLY A 281 -23.53 -105.44 -11.97
C GLY A 281 -23.99 -104.99 -10.58
N MET A 282 -23.39 -103.95 -10.00
CA MET A 282 -23.84 -103.38 -8.73
C MET A 282 -25.20 -102.69 -8.94
N LYS A 283 -26.28 -103.31 -8.42
CA LYS A 283 -27.67 -102.87 -8.65
C LYS A 283 -28.17 -101.78 -7.69
N HIS A 284 -27.39 -101.39 -6.67
CA HIS A 284 -27.82 -100.38 -5.70
C HIS A 284 -26.91 -99.14 -5.69
N GLU A 285 -27.44 -98.02 -6.20
CA GLU A 285 -26.82 -96.69 -6.13
C GLU A 285 -26.45 -96.25 -4.69
N ARG A 286 -27.13 -96.81 -3.69
CA ARG A 286 -26.89 -96.52 -2.27
C ARG A 286 -25.55 -97.06 -1.76
N GLU A 287 -25.10 -98.22 -2.24
CA GLU A 287 -23.78 -98.76 -1.90
C GLU A 287 -22.65 -98.04 -2.64
N MET A 288 -22.92 -97.54 -3.86
CA MET A 288 -21.99 -96.68 -4.60
C MET A 288 -21.72 -95.35 -3.89
N CYS A 289 -22.76 -94.70 -3.33
CA CYS A 289 -22.55 -93.46 -2.59
C CYS A 289 -21.63 -93.70 -1.38
N ASN A 290 -21.88 -94.71 -0.56
CA ASN A 290 -21.11 -94.93 0.67
C ASN A 290 -19.62 -95.22 0.45
N LEU A 291 -19.24 -95.85 -0.67
CA LEU A 291 -17.83 -96.14 -0.97
C LEU A 291 -17.09 -94.98 -1.63
N VAL A 292 -17.80 -94.13 -2.38
CA VAL A 292 -17.16 -93.12 -3.25
C VAL A 292 -17.23 -91.72 -2.67
N TYR A 293 -18.30 -91.41 -1.94
CA TYR A 293 -18.51 -90.11 -1.32
C TYR A 293 -17.32 -89.67 -0.44
N PRO A 294 -16.70 -90.54 0.39
CA PRO A 294 -15.52 -90.15 1.18
C PRO A 294 -14.32 -89.72 0.31
N SER A 295 -14.11 -90.38 -0.83
CA SER A 295 -13.01 -90.08 -1.75
C SER A 295 -13.23 -88.76 -2.50
N LEU A 296 -14.47 -88.44 -2.87
CA LEU A 296 -14.82 -87.16 -3.50
C LEU A 296 -14.87 -86.00 -2.53
N LEU A 297 -15.38 -86.20 -1.30
CA LEU A 297 -15.27 -85.20 -0.24
C LEU A 297 -13.79 -84.89 0.03
N ASN A 298 -12.91 -85.89 0.08
CA ASN A 298 -11.47 -85.64 0.23
C ASN A 298 -10.84 -84.87 -0.95
N MET A 299 -11.49 -84.78 -2.11
CA MET A 299 -11.05 -83.97 -3.25
C MET A 299 -11.63 -82.56 -3.27
N ILE A 300 -12.82 -82.35 -2.69
CA ILE A 300 -13.58 -81.09 -2.76
C ILE A 300 -13.50 -80.31 -1.44
N VAL A 301 -13.34 -80.99 -0.30
CA VAL A 301 -13.30 -80.39 1.04
C VAL A 301 -11.89 -79.85 1.33
N PRO A 302 -11.78 -78.65 1.92
CA PRO A 302 -10.51 -78.11 2.37
C PRO A 302 -9.78 -79.09 3.30
N ARG A 303 -8.50 -79.36 3.03
CA ARG A 303 -7.67 -80.36 3.74
C ARG A 303 -6.98 -79.81 4.98
N SER A 304 -7.10 -78.51 5.22
CA SER A 304 -6.51 -77.86 6.38
C SER A 304 -7.40 -76.77 6.95
N GLU A 305 -7.25 -76.53 8.25
CA GLU A 305 -7.88 -75.42 8.98
C GLU A 305 -7.67 -74.08 8.25
N ALA A 306 -6.48 -73.86 7.69
CA ALA A 306 -6.12 -72.64 6.98
C ALA A 306 -6.85 -72.46 5.62
N GLU A 307 -7.28 -73.55 4.98
CA GLU A 307 -8.13 -73.49 3.78
C GLU A 307 -9.59 -73.27 4.17
N TRP A 308 -10.04 -73.86 5.29
CA TRP A 308 -11.35 -73.59 5.88
C TRP A 308 -11.53 -72.13 6.31
N GLU A 309 -10.52 -71.55 6.96
CA GLU A 309 -10.52 -70.15 7.38
C GLU A 309 -10.57 -69.21 6.16
N ARG A 310 -9.89 -69.58 5.06
CA ARG A 310 -9.97 -68.86 3.78
C ARG A 310 -11.36 -68.93 3.16
N TRP A 311 -12.01 -70.09 3.19
CA TRP A 311 -13.39 -70.23 2.71
C TRP A 311 -14.37 -69.41 3.55
N ARG A 312 -14.22 -69.39 4.88
CA ARG A 312 -15.03 -68.57 5.78
C ARG A 312 -14.85 -67.07 5.50
N LYS A 313 -13.64 -66.61 5.21
CA LYS A 313 -13.31 -65.19 5.05
C LYS A 313 -13.68 -64.60 3.68
N TYR A 314 -13.62 -65.40 2.61
CA TYR A 314 -13.83 -64.92 1.23
C TYR A 314 -15.12 -65.46 0.57
N GLY A 315 -15.92 -66.24 1.30
CA GLY A 315 -17.14 -66.87 0.82
C GLY A 315 -16.89 -68.27 0.24
N THR A 316 -17.82 -69.19 0.47
CA THR A 316 -17.79 -70.54 -0.12
C THR A 316 -17.94 -70.44 -1.64
N PRO A 317 -17.26 -71.30 -2.43
CA PRO A 317 -17.49 -71.40 -3.87
C PRO A 317 -18.81 -72.13 -4.12
N VAL A 318 -19.94 -71.55 -3.68
CA VAL A 318 -21.31 -72.10 -3.87
C VAL A 318 -21.68 -72.17 -5.35
N LYS A 319 -20.92 -71.51 -6.22
CA LYS A 319 -21.05 -71.62 -7.68
C LYS A 319 -20.25 -72.78 -8.30
N HIS A 320 -19.72 -73.71 -7.51
CA HIS A 320 -19.07 -74.88 -8.09
C HIS A 320 -20.15 -75.82 -8.67
N PRO A 321 -20.19 -76.06 -10.00
CA PRO A 321 -21.28 -76.80 -10.65
C PRO A 321 -21.46 -78.21 -10.09
N LEU A 322 -20.38 -78.83 -9.61
CA LEU A 322 -20.44 -80.15 -8.97
C LEU A 322 -21.11 -80.12 -7.60
N ILE A 323 -20.95 -79.05 -6.81
CA ILE A 323 -21.62 -78.93 -5.50
C ILE A 323 -23.11 -78.66 -5.73
N GLY A 324 -23.45 -77.79 -6.69
CA GLY A 324 -24.83 -77.58 -7.10
C GLY A 324 -25.50 -78.84 -7.63
N ALA A 325 -24.81 -79.62 -8.47
CA ALA A 325 -25.31 -80.89 -9.01
C ALA A 325 -25.49 -81.95 -7.92
N LEU A 326 -24.54 -82.07 -6.97
CA LEU A 326 -24.63 -82.97 -5.81
C LEU A 326 -25.83 -82.60 -4.92
N ILE A 327 -26.00 -81.31 -4.62
CA ILE A 327 -27.15 -80.82 -3.83
C ILE A 327 -28.47 -81.06 -4.57
N SER A 328 -28.51 -80.89 -5.90
CA SER A 328 -29.72 -81.11 -6.69
C SER A 328 -30.09 -82.59 -6.89
N GLU A 329 -29.09 -83.49 -6.97
CA GLU A 329 -29.32 -84.93 -7.11
C GLU A 329 -29.68 -85.60 -5.78
N PHE A 330 -29.31 -85.00 -4.64
CA PHE A 330 -29.59 -85.52 -3.30
C PHE A 330 -30.25 -84.48 -2.36
N PRO A 331 -31.48 -84.01 -2.65
CA PRO A 331 -32.12 -82.90 -1.95
C PRO A 331 -32.55 -83.15 -0.48
N GLY A 332 -32.03 -84.19 0.19
CA GLY A 332 -32.44 -84.59 1.54
C GLY A 332 -31.34 -84.86 2.56
N HIS A 333 -30.05 -84.65 2.23
CA HIS A 333 -28.92 -85.11 3.05
C HIS A 333 -27.91 -84.02 3.47
N TYR A 334 -28.22 -82.74 3.26
CA TYR A 334 -27.34 -81.63 3.63
C TYR A 334 -27.95 -80.76 4.73
N TYR A 335 -28.26 -81.36 5.88
CA TYR A 335 -28.21 -80.63 7.14
C TYR A 335 -26.86 -80.95 7.75
N LEU A 336 -25.91 -80.03 7.58
CA LEU A 336 -24.68 -80.01 8.37
C LEU A 336 -25.04 -79.32 9.69
N ASP A 337 -24.91 -80.03 10.81
CA ASP A 337 -24.81 -79.42 12.15
C ASP A 337 -23.53 -78.58 12.27
#